data_AF-A0A3M7G1Y3-F1
#
_entry.id   AF-A0A3M7G1Y3-F1
#
_cell.length_a   1.000
_cell.length_b   1.000
_cell.length_c   1.000
_cell.angle_alpha   90.00
_cell.angle_beta   90.00
_cell.angle_gamma   90.00
#
_symmetry.space_group_name_H-M   'P 1'
#
loop_
_entity.id
_entity.type
_entity.pdbx_description
1 polymer ?
#
loop_
_entity_poly.entity_id
_entity_poly.type
_entity_poly.pdbx_seq_one_letter_code
_entity_poly.pdbx_strand_id
1 'polypeptide(L)'
;MADYLRKLAQKLGTEGPIKTLSTPRAVKLLHNGQYFLTTTNARYVWEIPPYPQFYVPATELRAEAEKAGSCLEIKEGEEFFAPDSESAATSSEAQAKKEPLAKQWILTINNSEGSKKTIDQAIAFSPSLSSSSQTTAKDLAGLVKIEFSSVDQWFEEDTPIFVHPKDPFKRIDILTSHRPIKVYVSGVNGKRICIASTPSAHHLYETGLPCRFYMPLTAVLASVLRPSERRTRCPYKGEAEYYSVELPGGKVYEDIVWFYNRPTVECAGIMGEVCCKFILIFIYSFLWPIVFGGLSYSLAMSASFLSKQWQNKKDWIFQLKWIWMLTLEGDLSPLLTLVFNEKVDIELDGKMLERPDTHFGRFKLGTKPSAV
;
A
#
# COMPACT_ATOMS: atom_id res chain seq x y z
N MET A 1 15.49 3.79 8.32
CA MET A 1 14.30 4.17 9.10
C MET A 1 14.14 5.70 9.11
N ALA A 2 15.15 6.47 9.55
CA ALA A 2 15.18 7.95 9.43
C ALA A 2 15.01 8.46 7.98
N ASP A 3 15.59 7.75 7.01
CA ASP A 3 15.49 8.06 5.57
C ASP A 3 14.04 8.05 5.04
N TYR A 4 13.14 7.23 5.62
CA TYR A 4 11.73 7.23 5.22
C TYR A 4 11.02 8.52 5.66
N LEU A 5 11.19 8.93 6.92
CA LEU A 5 10.56 10.13 7.46
C LEU A 5 11.06 11.37 6.74
N ARG A 6 12.36 11.44 6.45
CA ARG A 6 12.96 12.54 5.67
C ARG A 6 12.36 12.62 4.28
N LYS A 7 12.31 11.52 3.53
CA LYS A 7 11.73 11.47 2.18
C LYS A 7 10.25 11.86 2.19
N LEU A 8 9.50 11.41 3.19
CA LEU A 8 8.09 11.75 3.31
C LEU A 8 7.90 13.23 3.62
N ALA A 9 8.66 13.79 4.56
CA ALA A 9 8.61 15.20 4.91
C ALA A 9 8.98 16.09 3.71
N GLN A 10 10.01 15.71 2.96
CA GLN A 10 10.40 16.40 1.73
C GLN A 10 9.28 16.32 0.69
N LYS A 11 8.78 15.12 0.38
CA LYS A 11 7.71 14.93 -0.62
C LYS A 11 6.45 15.72 -0.26
N LEU A 12 5.92 15.56 0.96
CA LEU A 12 4.70 16.25 1.38
C LEU A 12 4.91 17.75 1.60
N GLY A 13 6.12 18.17 1.97
CA GLY A 13 6.47 19.57 2.12
C GLY A 13 6.59 20.31 0.79
N THR A 14 7.06 19.64 -0.27
CA THR A 14 7.24 20.23 -1.61
C THR A 14 6.01 20.04 -2.51
N GLU A 15 5.48 18.82 -2.59
CA GLU A 15 4.37 18.47 -3.49
C GLU A 15 3.00 18.65 -2.81
N GLY A 16 2.95 18.65 -1.48
CA GLY A 16 1.71 18.66 -0.72
C GLY A 16 1.00 17.30 -0.67
N PRO A 17 -0.05 17.17 0.16
CA PRO A 17 -0.94 16.01 0.11
C PRO A 17 -1.87 16.09 -1.10
N ILE A 18 -2.36 14.95 -1.57
CA ILE A 18 -3.30 14.89 -2.70
C ILE A 18 -4.67 15.45 -2.31
N LYS A 19 -5.08 15.14 -1.08
CA LYS A 19 -6.35 15.55 -0.50
C LYS A 19 -6.21 15.59 1.01
N THR A 20 -6.87 16.54 1.63
CA THR A 20 -7.09 16.55 3.08
C THR A 20 -8.59 16.63 3.38
N LEU A 21 -9.02 16.06 4.49
CA LEU A 21 -10.40 16.12 4.97
C LEU A 21 -10.42 16.13 6.49
N SER A 22 -11.07 17.11 7.10
CA SER A 22 -11.30 17.10 8.55
C SER A 22 -12.27 15.99 8.92
N THR A 23 -11.99 15.24 9.99
CA THR A 23 -12.96 14.30 10.54
C THR A 23 -13.66 14.92 11.74
N PRO A 24 -14.99 14.84 11.86
CA PRO A 24 -15.68 15.15 13.11
C PRO A 24 -15.56 14.01 14.12
N ARG A 25 -15.02 12.85 13.70
CA ARG A 25 -14.94 11.65 14.54
C ARG A 25 -13.81 11.79 15.55
N ALA A 26 -14.03 11.29 16.77
CA ALA A 26 -12.96 11.22 17.76
C ALA A 26 -11.90 10.19 17.31
N VAL A 27 -10.63 10.57 17.35
CA VAL A 27 -9.49 9.68 17.12
C VAL A 27 -8.75 9.51 18.43
N LYS A 28 -8.63 8.26 18.90
CA LYS A 28 -7.95 7.93 20.16
C LYS A 28 -6.74 7.06 19.90
N LEU A 29 -5.63 7.36 20.58
CA LEU A 29 -4.39 6.61 20.43
C LEU A 29 -4.06 5.93 21.76
N LEU A 30 -3.90 4.61 21.69
CA LEU A 30 -3.50 3.76 22.80
C LEU A 30 -2.09 3.24 22.55
N HIS A 31 -1.19 3.48 23.50
CA HIS A 31 0.15 2.92 23.47
C HIS A 31 0.63 2.66 24.90
N ASN A 32 1.35 1.55 25.10
CA ASN A 32 1.82 1.13 26.43
C ASN A 32 0.69 1.02 27.48
N GLY A 33 -0.50 0.61 27.06
CA GLY A 33 -1.67 0.48 27.94
C GLY A 33 -2.33 1.80 28.38
N GLN A 34 -1.87 2.95 27.86
CA GLN A 34 -2.40 4.27 28.19
C GLN A 34 -2.97 4.98 26.96
N TYR A 35 -4.14 5.60 27.11
CA TYR A 35 -4.69 6.50 26.11
C TYR A 35 -4.00 7.85 26.25
N PHE A 36 -3.05 8.13 25.35
CA PHE A 36 -2.21 9.34 25.46
C PHE A 36 -2.69 10.49 24.58
N LEU A 37 -3.71 10.28 23.74
CA LEU A 37 -4.37 11.34 22.97
C LEU A 37 -5.81 10.93 22.63
N THR A 38 -6.74 11.86 22.79
CA THR A 38 -8.09 11.81 22.23
C THR A 38 -8.39 13.16 21.58
N THR A 39 -8.63 13.17 20.27
CA THR A 39 -8.84 14.39 19.49
C THR A 39 -10.06 14.27 18.57
N THR A 40 -10.86 15.32 18.43
CA THR A 40 -11.93 15.41 17.42
C THR A 40 -11.52 16.29 16.23
N ASN A 41 -10.28 16.77 16.23
CA ASN A 41 -9.75 17.69 15.21
C ASN A 41 -8.70 17.00 14.31
N ALA A 42 -8.69 15.67 14.30
CA ALA A 42 -7.86 14.91 13.38
C ALA A 42 -8.27 15.18 11.92
N ARG A 43 -7.32 14.97 11.01
CA ARG A 43 -7.54 15.09 9.56
C ARG A 43 -7.14 13.80 8.86
N TYR A 44 -7.95 13.38 7.90
CA TYR A 44 -7.53 12.42 6.88
C TYR A 44 -6.63 13.14 5.88
N VAL A 45 -5.49 12.53 5.58
CA VAL A 45 -4.53 13.03 4.60
C VAL A 45 -4.22 11.89 3.63
N TRP A 46 -4.44 12.13 2.34
CA TRP A 46 -4.07 11.18 1.29
C TRP A 46 -2.67 11.52 0.79
N GLU A 47 -1.67 10.83 1.34
CA GLU A 47 -0.28 10.90 0.87
C GLU A 47 -0.12 10.25 -0.51
N ILE A 48 -0.91 9.20 -0.75
CA ILE A 48 -1.02 8.44 -2.00
C ILE A 48 -2.47 7.93 -2.13
N PRO A 49 -3.07 7.90 -3.34
CA PRO A 49 -4.40 7.34 -3.51
C PRO A 49 -4.35 5.81 -3.48
N PRO A 50 -5.40 5.12 -3.02
CA PRO A 50 -6.64 5.65 -2.45
C PRO A 50 -6.65 5.68 -0.91
N TYR A 51 -5.50 5.59 -0.24
CA TYR A 51 -5.46 5.29 1.20
C TYR A 51 -5.18 6.54 2.05
N PRO A 52 -6.11 6.95 2.94
CA PRO A 52 -5.85 8.04 3.86
C PRO A 52 -4.97 7.60 5.04
N GLN A 53 -4.33 8.58 5.67
CA GLN A 53 -3.66 8.48 6.97
C GLN A 53 -4.23 9.52 7.93
N PHE A 54 -4.12 9.28 9.24
CA PHE A 54 -4.51 10.26 10.24
C PHE A 54 -3.37 11.21 10.60
N TYR A 55 -3.70 12.48 10.62
CA TYR A 55 -2.84 13.55 11.11
C TYR A 55 -3.55 14.22 12.28
N VAL A 56 -2.83 14.40 13.38
CA VAL A 56 -3.37 14.97 14.62
C VAL A 56 -2.79 16.36 14.87
N PRO A 57 -3.52 17.29 15.52
CA PRO A 57 -2.99 18.62 15.80
C PRO A 57 -1.80 18.59 16.76
N ALA A 58 -0.70 19.28 16.41
CA ALA A 58 0.49 19.40 17.25
C ALA A 58 0.19 20.12 18.58
N THR A 59 -0.74 21.08 18.56
CA THR A 59 -1.16 21.85 19.73
C THR A 59 -1.82 20.97 20.78
N GLU A 60 -2.66 20.01 20.37
CA GLU A 60 -3.35 19.10 21.28
C GLU A 60 -2.38 18.08 21.88
N LEU A 61 -1.44 17.55 21.10
CA LEU A 61 -0.39 16.67 21.61
C LEU A 61 0.50 17.38 22.64
N ARG A 62 0.92 18.62 22.38
CA ARG A 62 1.70 19.41 23.34
C ARG A 62 0.90 19.71 24.61
N ALA A 63 -0.36 20.13 24.46
CA ALA A 63 -1.24 20.38 25.59
C ALA A 63 -1.43 19.11 26.44
N GLU A 64 -1.52 17.93 25.83
CA GLU A 64 -1.61 16.66 26.56
C GLU A 64 -0.31 16.33 27.29
N ALA A 65 0.86 16.59 26.70
CA ALA A 65 2.16 16.39 27.35
C ALA A 65 2.40 17.34 28.54
N GLU A 66 1.85 18.56 28.50
CA GLU A 66 2.00 19.58 29.55
C GLU A 66 1.05 19.37 30.75
N LYS A 67 0.03 18.53 30.62
CA LYS A 67 -0.91 18.25 31.72
C LYS A 67 -0.19 17.60 32.90
N ALA A 68 -0.54 18.04 34.11
CA ALA A 68 -0.04 17.45 35.34
C ALA A 68 -0.46 15.97 35.44
N GLY A 69 0.52 15.06 35.57
CA GLY A 69 0.28 13.62 35.59
C GLY A 69 0.12 12.99 34.20
N SER A 70 0.48 13.70 33.13
CA SER A 70 0.46 13.14 31.77
C SER A 70 1.38 11.93 31.64
N CYS A 71 0.93 10.96 30.85
CA CYS A 71 1.73 9.81 30.46
C CYS A 71 2.67 10.10 29.29
N LEU A 72 2.57 11.27 28.65
CA LEU A 72 3.25 11.61 27.40
C LEU A 72 4.43 12.58 27.61
N GLU A 73 5.62 12.18 27.17
CA GLU A 73 6.80 13.04 27.05
C GLU A 73 7.14 13.23 25.56
N ILE A 74 7.32 14.47 25.10
CA ILE A 74 7.68 14.78 23.71
C ILE A 74 9.11 15.30 23.65
N LYS A 75 9.95 14.69 22.81
CA LYS A 75 11.29 15.19 22.48
C LYS A 75 11.36 15.53 21.00
N GLU A 76 11.88 16.72 20.68
CA GLU A 76 12.16 17.13 19.31
C GLU A 76 13.50 16.52 18.87
N GLY A 77 13.48 15.84 17.73
CA GLY A 77 14.62 15.17 17.13
C GLY A 77 15.15 15.92 15.90
N GLU A 78 15.40 15.18 14.82
CA GLU A 78 15.96 15.69 13.57
C GLU A 78 15.02 16.71 12.89
N GLU A 79 15.60 17.77 12.31
CA GLU A 79 14.88 18.76 11.51
C GLU A 79 15.03 18.45 10.02
N PHE A 80 13.93 18.50 9.28
CA PHE A 80 13.88 18.21 7.85
C PHE A 80 13.70 19.49 7.03
N PHE A 81 14.54 19.67 6.01
CA PHE A 81 14.54 20.82 5.12
C PHE A 81 14.19 20.43 3.67
N ALA A 82 13.84 21.42 2.84
CA ALA A 82 13.57 21.22 1.43
C ALA A 82 14.83 20.73 0.67
N PRO A 83 14.69 19.85 -0.34
CA PRO A 83 15.82 19.26 -1.06
C PRO A 83 16.77 20.29 -1.68
N ASP A 84 16.25 21.44 -2.13
CA ASP A 84 17.05 22.54 -2.72
C ASP A 84 17.95 23.28 -1.72
N SER A 85 17.89 22.91 -0.43
CA SER A 85 18.69 23.53 0.63
C SER A 85 19.89 22.70 1.09
N GLU A 86 19.98 21.41 0.71
CA GLU A 86 21.07 20.53 1.14
C GLU A 86 22.32 20.63 0.25
N SER A 87 22.22 21.12 -1.00
CA SER A 87 23.36 21.23 -1.94
C SER A 87 24.21 22.50 -1.82
N ALA A 88 23.82 23.43 -0.95
CA ALA A 88 24.54 24.70 -0.70
C ALA A 88 25.40 24.64 0.58
N ALA A 89 25.87 23.44 0.97
CA ALA A 89 26.70 23.23 2.15
C ALA A 89 28.19 23.60 1.93
N THR A 90 28.46 24.81 1.43
CA THR A 90 29.81 25.40 1.45
C THR A 90 29.76 26.92 1.52
N SER A 91 29.13 27.49 2.56
CA SER A 91 29.45 28.84 3.08
C SER A 91 28.61 29.17 4.31
N SER A 92 29.30 29.52 5.39
CA SER A 92 28.85 29.56 6.78
C SER A 92 28.05 30.80 7.19
N GLU A 93 27.41 31.52 6.26
CA GLU A 93 26.77 32.82 6.59
C GLU A 93 25.32 32.98 6.06
N ALA A 94 24.76 31.98 5.37
CA ALA A 94 23.37 32.00 4.86
C ALA A 94 22.40 31.08 5.63
N GLN A 95 22.75 30.68 6.87
CA GLN A 95 21.99 29.72 7.69
C GLN A 95 20.91 30.33 8.60
N ALA A 96 20.74 31.65 8.65
CA ALA A 96 19.91 32.31 9.67
C ALA A 96 18.41 32.52 9.32
N LYS A 97 17.89 31.97 8.21
CA LYS A 97 16.47 32.20 7.83
C LYS A 97 15.81 31.12 6.97
N LYS A 98 16.20 29.85 7.13
CA LYS A 98 15.46 28.72 6.55
C LYS A 98 14.74 27.98 7.66
N GLU A 99 13.43 28.20 7.75
CA GLU A 99 12.58 27.47 8.69
C GLU A 99 12.48 26.00 8.24
N PRO A 100 12.56 25.04 9.18
CA PRO A 100 12.42 23.62 8.84
C PRO A 100 11.01 23.32 8.34
N LEU A 101 10.87 22.43 7.35
CA LEU A 101 9.58 21.99 6.86
C LEU A 101 8.84 21.17 7.91
N ALA A 102 9.57 20.25 8.55
CA ALA A 102 9.06 19.39 9.59
C ALA A 102 10.16 19.00 10.57
N LYS A 103 9.77 18.55 11.76
CA LYS A 103 10.66 18.00 12.78
C LYS A 103 10.24 16.58 13.13
N GLN A 104 11.20 15.70 13.35
CA GLN A 104 10.93 14.40 13.93
C GLN A 104 10.56 14.59 15.40
N TRP A 105 9.48 13.94 15.83
CA TRP A 105 9.09 13.87 17.24
C TRP A 105 9.33 12.46 17.77
N ILE A 106 9.89 12.40 18.97
CA ILE A 106 10.07 11.17 19.72
C ILE A 106 9.11 11.23 20.90
N LEU A 107 8.06 10.43 20.85
CA LEU A 107 7.02 10.38 21.88
C LEU A 107 7.35 9.24 22.84
N THR A 108 7.45 9.51 24.13
CA THR A 108 7.65 8.48 25.16
C THR A 108 6.40 8.40 26.03
N ILE A 109 5.81 7.22 26.12
CA ILE A 109 4.59 6.97 26.89
C ILE A 109 4.93 6.10 28.09
N ASN A 110 4.67 6.65 29.28
CA ASN A 110 4.87 6.01 30.57
C ASN A 110 3.58 5.30 31.01
N ASN A 111 3.69 4.05 31.50
CA ASN A 111 2.56 3.36 32.13
C ASN A 111 2.60 3.52 33.66
N SER A 112 1.45 3.32 34.30
CA SER A 112 1.29 3.23 35.76
C SER A 112 2.20 2.20 36.43
N GLU A 113 2.61 1.15 35.70
CA GLU A 113 3.56 0.12 36.15
C GLU A 113 5.04 0.53 36.01
N GLY A 114 5.32 1.73 35.50
CA GLY A 114 6.68 2.26 35.32
C GLY A 114 7.38 1.83 34.02
N SER A 115 6.74 1.04 33.15
CA SER A 115 7.27 0.74 31.82
C SER A 115 7.23 1.99 30.93
N LYS A 116 8.29 2.20 30.14
CA LYS A 116 8.37 3.26 29.14
C LYS A 116 8.45 2.65 27.74
N LYS A 117 7.60 3.09 26.82
CA LYS A 117 7.72 2.77 25.40
C LYS A 117 7.86 4.06 24.59
N THR A 118 8.62 3.99 23.51
CA THR A 118 8.95 5.15 22.67
C THR A 118 8.47 4.92 21.25
N ILE A 119 7.90 5.98 20.67
CA ILE A 119 7.50 6.09 19.27
C ILE A 119 8.46 7.10 18.62
N ASP A 120 9.30 6.62 17.71
CA ASP A 120 10.29 7.41 16.96
C ASP A 120 9.80 7.79 15.55
N GLN A 121 8.70 7.19 15.09
CA GLN A 121 8.12 7.42 13.77
C GLN A 121 6.99 8.46 13.80
N ALA A 122 7.29 9.66 14.31
CA ALA A 122 6.39 10.81 14.26
C ALA A 122 7.06 12.02 13.59
N ILE A 123 6.29 12.73 12.75
CA ILE A 123 6.72 13.91 12.02
C ILE A 123 5.75 15.05 12.32
N ALA A 124 6.25 16.14 12.88
CA ALA A 124 5.50 17.36 13.11
C ALA A 124 5.84 18.42 12.06
N PHE A 125 4.83 18.87 11.33
CA PHE A 125 4.97 19.89 10.29
C PHE A 125 4.97 21.29 10.90
N SER A 126 5.86 22.16 10.42
CA SER A 126 5.98 23.52 10.94
C SER A 126 4.69 24.32 10.74
N PRO A 127 4.23 25.12 11.73
CA PRO A 127 3.11 26.03 11.56
C PRO A 127 3.36 27.09 10.48
N SER A 128 4.61 27.39 10.18
CA SER A 128 4.97 28.42 9.19
C SER A 128 4.67 28.02 7.74
N LEU A 129 4.42 26.74 7.48
CA LEU A 129 3.86 26.26 6.21
C LEU A 129 2.50 26.91 5.87
N SER A 130 1.80 27.46 6.88
CA SER A 130 0.53 28.19 6.68
C SER A 130 0.69 29.51 5.91
N SER A 131 1.86 30.14 6.01
CA SER A 131 2.15 31.49 5.48
C SER A 131 2.91 31.47 4.15
N SER A 132 3.47 30.32 3.75
CA SER A 132 4.14 30.19 2.47
C SER A 132 3.11 30.07 1.34
N SER A 133 2.92 31.15 0.58
CA SER A 133 2.00 31.25 -0.56
C SER A 133 2.31 30.27 -1.71
N GLN A 134 3.45 29.59 -1.66
CA GLN A 134 3.99 28.76 -2.75
C GLN A 134 3.81 27.25 -2.55
N THR A 135 3.41 26.78 -1.36
CA THR A 135 3.36 25.34 -1.06
C THR A 135 1.93 24.82 -0.91
N THR A 136 1.55 23.82 -1.71
CA THR A 136 0.35 22.97 -1.56
C THR A 136 0.29 22.27 -0.19
N ALA A 137 1.40 22.26 0.56
CA ALA A 137 1.52 21.73 1.91
C ALA A 137 0.85 22.56 3.03
N LYS A 138 0.18 23.68 2.70
CA LYS A 138 -0.49 24.56 3.68
C LYS A 138 -1.42 23.80 4.63
N ASP A 139 -2.13 22.80 4.12
CA ASP A 139 -3.10 22.01 4.89
C ASP A 139 -2.47 21.14 6.00
N LEU A 140 -1.16 20.91 5.92
CA LEU A 140 -0.39 20.12 6.88
C LEU A 140 0.21 20.97 8.01
N ALA A 141 0.12 22.30 7.93
CA ALA A 141 0.73 23.20 8.89
C ALA A 141 0.23 22.92 10.33
N GLY A 142 1.16 22.67 11.25
CA GLY A 142 0.84 22.40 12.66
C GLY A 142 0.19 21.03 12.91
N LEU A 143 0.24 20.12 11.95
CA LEU A 143 -0.18 18.72 12.12
C LEU A 143 1.01 17.81 12.39
N VAL A 144 0.72 16.69 13.06
CA VAL A 144 1.66 15.62 13.35
C VAL A 144 1.17 14.35 12.69
N LYS A 145 2.02 13.74 11.85
CA LYS A 145 1.86 12.37 11.41
C LYS A 145 2.52 11.45 12.43
N ILE A 146 1.79 10.46 12.91
CA ILE A 146 2.35 9.34 13.67
C ILE A 146 2.17 8.10 12.81
N GLU A 147 3.24 7.35 12.56
CA GLU A 147 3.16 6.16 11.72
C GLU A 147 2.24 5.12 12.35
N PHE A 148 1.29 4.61 11.56
CA PHE A 148 0.18 3.84 12.10
C PHE A 148 0.64 2.57 12.84
N SER A 149 1.68 1.92 12.31
CA SER A 149 2.27 0.70 12.87
C SER A 149 3.11 0.91 14.14
N SER A 150 3.45 2.16 14.47
CA SER A 150 4.26 2.50 15.65
C SER A 150 3.46 2.61 16.95
N VAL A 151 2.14 2.79 16.84
CA VAL A 151 1.20 2.88 17.96
C VAL A 151 0.60 1.50 18.22
N ASP A 152 0.30 1.16 19.49
CA ASP A 152 -0.20 -0.18 19.81
C ASP A 152 -1.62 -0.39 19.24
N GLN A 153 -2.50 0.61 19.37
CA GLN A 153 -3.85 0.58 18.79
C GLN A 153 -4.40 1.99 18.54
N TRP A 154 -4.99 2.18 17.37
CA TRP A 154 -5.78 3.38 17.04
C TRP A 154 -7.27 3.08 17.17
N PHE A 155 -8.05 4.09 17.55
CA PHE A 155 -9.50 4.03 17.59
C PHE A 155 -10.10 5.19 16.81
N GLU A 156 -11.17 4.88 16.08
CA GLU A 156 -12.10 5.87 15.55
C GLU A 156 -13.39 5.75 16.37
N GLU A 157 -13.77 6.84 17.03
CA GLU A 157 -14.66 6.85 18.18
C GLU A 157 -14.16 5.89 19.28
N ASP A 158 -14.85 4.77 19.45
CA ASP A 158 -14.48 3.66 20.33
C ASP A 158 -14.22 2.37 19.54
N THR A 159 -14.19 2.46 18.21
CA THR A 159 -13.98 1.31 17.33
C THR A 159 -12.49 1.16 17.00
N PRO A 160 -11.86 0.00 17.28
CA PRO A 160 -10.47 -0.22 16.95
C PRO A 160 -10.27 -0.23 15.43
N ILE A 161 -9.26 0.51 14.97
CA ILE A 161 -8.88 0.56 13.57
C ILE A 161 -7.90 -0.56 13.26
N PHE A 162 -8.13 -1.25 12.15
CA PHE A 162 -7.30 -2.34 11.69
C PHE A 162 -6.38 -1.86 10.55
N VAL A 163 -5.06 -1.98 10.71
CA VAL A 163 -4.00 -1.61 9.73
C VAL A 163 -3.85 -0.11 9.46
N HIS A 164 -4.88 0.57 8.96
CA HIS A 164 -4.87 2.00 8.61
C HIS A 164 -6.31 2.51 8.53
N PRO A 165 -6.58 3.83 8.53
CA PRO A 165 -7.95 4.32 8.53
C PRO A 165 -8.68 3.99 7.23
N LYS A 166 -10.00 3.78 7.34
CA LYS A 166 -10.88 3.60 6.19
C LYS A 166 -11.10 4.95 5.52
N ASP A 167 -11.15 4.95 4.19
CA ASP A 167 -11.60 6.07 3.40
C ASP A 167 -13.12 6.24 3.58
N PRO A 168 -13.60 7.40 4.06
CA PRO A 168 -15.03 7.66 4.26
C PRO A 168 -15.90 7.51 3.00
N PHE A 169 -15.29 7.64 1.82
CA PHE A 169 -16.00 7.55 0.53
C PHE A 169 -15.99 6.14 -0.05
N LYS A 170 -15.21 5.23 0.54
CA LYS A 170 -15.11 3.85 0.05
C LYS A 170 -16.29 3.03 0.55
N ARG A 171 -17.00 2.45 -0.41
CA ARG A 171 -18.18 1.59 -0.20
C ARG A 171 -17.87 0.18 -0.66
N ILE A 172 -18.46 -0.78 0.04
CA ILE A 172 -18.49 -2.18 -0.33
C ILE A 172 -19.94 -2.62 -0.40
N ASP A 173 -20.34 -3.15 -1.54
CA ASP A 173 -21.66 -3.76 -1.75
C ASP A 173 -21.47 -5.23 -2.07
N ILE A 174 -22.23 -6.09 -1.39
CA ILE A 174 -22.21 -7.54 -1.60
C ILE A 174 -23.58 -7.95 -2.08
N LEU A 175 -23.67 -8.40 -3.34
CA LEU A 175 -24.92 -8.78 -3.97
C LEU A 175 -24.91 -10.29 -4.27
N THR A 176 -25.89 -11.02 -3.75
CA THR A 176 -26.10 -12.42 -4.12
C THR A 176 -26.55 -12.51 -5.58
N SER A 177 -25.94 -13.41 -6.34
CA SER A 177 -26.26 -13.63 -7.75
C SER A 177 -26.38 -15.12 -8.06
N HIS A 178 -27.34 -15.47 -8.94
CA HIS A 178 -27.50 -16.82 -9.51
C HIS A 178 -26.93 -16.93 -10.93
N ARG A 179 -26.03 -16.01 -11.28
CA ARG A 179 -25.32 -16.05 -12.56
C ARG A 179 -24.26 -17.15 -12.48
N PRO A 180 -24.23 -18.12 -13.42
CA PRO A 180 -23.26 -19.21 -13.36
C PRO A 180 -21.85 -18.68 -13.60
N ILE A 181 -20.92 -19.10 -12.74
CA ILE A 181 -19.50 -18.72 -12.79
C ILE A 181 -18.65 -19.96 -12.96
N LYS A 182 -17.66 -19.87 -13.85
CA LYS A 182 -16.57 -20.83 -13.93
C LYS A 182 -15.22 -20.14 -13.90
N VAL A 183 -14.28 -20.72 -13.18
CA VAL A 183 -12.91 -20.21 -13.08
C VAL A 183 -11.95 -21.22 -13.70
N TYR A 184 -11.05 -20.74 -14.54
CA TYR A 184 -10.08 -21.54 -15.26
C TYR A 184 -8.66 -21.07 -14.97
N VAL A 185 -7.72 -22.01 -14.99
CA VAL A 185 -6.26 -21.75 -15.00
C VAL A 185 -5.62 -22.41 -16.20
N SER A 186 -4.42 -21.94 -16.58
CA SER A 186 -3.68 -22.51 -17.70
C SER A 186 -2.89 -23.77 -17.26
N GLY A 187 -3.12 -24.91 -17.90
CA GLY A 187 -2.37 -26.14 -17.67
C GLY A 187 -0.94 -26.10 -18.22
N VAL A 188 -0.24 -27.24 -18.13
CA VAL A 188 1.14 -27.42 -18.62
C VAL A 188 1.25 -27.23 -20.14
N ASN A 189 0.21 -27.60 -20.89
CA ASN A 189 0.18 -27.50 -22.36
C ASN A 189 -0.68 -26.33 -22.87
N GLY A 190 -0.90 -25.30 -22.05
CA GLY A 190 -1.79 -24.17 -22.39
C GLY A 190 -3.29 -24.48 -22.37
N LYS A 191 -3.68 -25.76 -22.18
CA LYS A 191 -5.07 -26.18 -22.02
C LYS A 191 -5.69 -25.53 -20.78
N ARG A 192 -6.86 -24.91 -20.93
CA ARG A 192 -7.63 -24.37 -19.80
C ARG A 192 -8.19 -25.50 -18.96
N ILE A 193 -7.97 -25.43 -17.65
CA ILE A 193 -8.49 -26.37 -16.67
C ILE A 193 -9.45 -25.60 -15.78
N CYS A 194 -10.71 -26.04 -15.73
CA CYS A 194 -11.70 -25.49 -14.82
C CYS A 194 -11.36 -25.94 -13.39
N ILE A 195 -11.13 -24.98 -12.50
CA ILE A 195 -10.81 -25.24 -11.09
C ILE A 195 -12.01 -24.98 -10.17
N ALA A 196 -12.98 -24.20 -10.63
CA ALA A 196 -14.20 -23.95 -9.89
C ALA A 196 -15.40 -23.71 -10.82
N SER A 197 -16.57 -24.20 -10.41
CA SER A 197 -17.83 -23.95 -11.11
C SER A 197 -18.96 -23.87 -10.10
N THR A 198 -19.79 -22.83 -10.20
CA THR A 198 -20.94 -22.63 -9.32
C THR A 198 -22.12 -22.00 -10.07
N PRO A 199 -23.37 -22.36 -9.75
CA PRO A 199 -24.55 -21.66 -10.26
C PRO A 199 -24.86 -20.35 -9.52
N SER A 200 -24.19 -20.07 -8.39
CA SER A 200 -24.41 -18.86 -7.60
C SER A 200 -23.15 -18.38 -6.88
N ALA A 201 -23.05 -17.08 -6.67
CA ALA A 201 -21.92 -16.42 -6.03
C ALA A 201 -22.35 -15.09 -5.40
N HIS A 202 -21.56 -14.58 -4.47
CA HIS A 202 -21.65 -13.20 -4.01
C HIS A 202 -20.73 -12.31 -4.84
N HIS A 203 -21.32 -11.28 -5.44
CA HIS A 203 -20.62 -10.26 -6.21
C HIS A 203 -20.25 -9.12 -5.27
N LEU A 204 -18.95 -8.96 -5.01
CA LEU A 204 -18.43 -7.88 -4.20
C LEU A 204 -17.99 -6.72 -5.10
N TYR A 205 -18.67 -5.60 -4.94
CA TYR A 205 -18.33 -4.33 -5.56
C TYR A 205 -17.61 -3.46 -4.54
N GLU A 206 -16.46 -2.93 -4.93
CA GLU A 206 -15.64 -2.07 -4.08
C GLU A 206 -15.29 -0.81 -4.86
N THR A 207 -15.45 0.36 -4.25
CA THR A 207 -15.23 1.64 -4.94
C THR A 207 -13.90 1.68 -5.67
N GLY A 208 -13.95 1.96 -6.97
CA GLY A 208 -12.78 2.08 -7.84
C GLY A 208 -12.11 0.76 -8.22
N LEU A 209 -12.69 -0.40 -7.88
CA LEU A 209 -12.13 -1.72 -8.21
C LEU A 209 -13.12 -2.58 -8.99
N PRO A 210 -12.63 -3.47 -9.87
CA PRO A 210 -13.47 -4.45 -10.55
C PRO A 210 -14.19 -5.37 -9.57
N CYS A 211 -15.38 -5.82 -9.97
CA CYS A 211 -16.19 -6.75 -9.19
C CYS A 211 -15.41 -8.05 -8.91
N ARG A 212 -15.48 -8.52 -7.67
CA ARG A 212 -14.89 -9.79 -7.23
C ARG A 212 -15.99 -10.79 -6.96
N PHE A 213 -15.82 -11.98 -7.49
CA PHE A 213 -16.78 -13.07 -7.32
C PHE A 213 -16.33 -13.96 -6.16
N TYR A 214 -17.12 -14.00 -5.11
CA TYR A 214 -16.97 -14.91 -3.98
C TYR A 214 -17.92 -16.08 -4.17
N MET A 215 -17.37 -17.28 -4.07
CA MET A 215 -18.08 -18.54 -4.32
C MET A 215 -17.88 -19.46 -3.12
N PRO A 216 -18.82 -20.38 -2.85
CA PRO A 216 -18.65 -21.33 -1.77
C PRO A 216 -17.41 -22.19 -2.01
N LEU A 217 -16.69 -22.55 -0.95
CA LEU A 217 -15.48 -23.40 -1.07
C LEU A 217 -15.78 -24.73 -1.78
N THR A 218 -16.99 -25.26 -1.64
CA THR A 218 -17.46 -26.49 -2.31
C THR A 218 -17.54 -26.38 -3.84
N ALA A 219 -17.55 -25.16 -4.39
CA ALA A 219 -17.48 -24.94 -5.83
C ALA A 219 -16.09 -25.19 -6.42
N VAL A 220 -15.05 -25.25 -5.58
CA VAL A 220 -13.66 -25.42 -5.99
C VAL A 220 -13.27 -26.90 -5.88
N LEU A 221 -12.52 -27.38 -6.87
CA LEU A 221 -11.98 -28.73 -6.85
C LEU A 221 -10.99 -28.91 -5.69
N ALA A 222 -11.41 -29.61 -4.64
CA ALA A 222 -10.59 -29.80 -3.43
C ALA A 222 -9.24 -30.48 -3.72
N SER A 223 -9.16 -31.36 -4.72
CA SER A 223 -7.94 -32.09 -5.08
C SER A 223 -6.78 -31.17 -5.50
N VAL A 224 -7.09 -29.98 -6.03
CA VAL A 224 -6.07 -29.02 -6.49
C VAL A 224 -5.68 -28.00 -5.42
N LEU A 225 -6.40 -27.90 -4.29
CA LEU A 225 -6.14 -26.89 -3.27
C LEU A 225 -5.02 -27.31 -2.31
N ARG A 226 -4.13 -26.38 -2.00
CA ARG A 226 -3.07 -26.51 -0.98
C ARG A 226 -3.09 -25.29 -0.06
N PRO A 227 -3.17 -25.46 1.27
CA PRO A 227 -3.08 -24.34 2.20
C PRO A 227 -1.80 -23.53 1.99
N SER A 228 -1.89 -22.20 2.09
CA SER A 228 -0.74 -21.30 2.12
C SER A 228 -0.63 -20.64 3.49
N GLU A 229 0.60 -20.37 3.92
CA GLU A 229 0.88 -19.59 5.13
C GLU A 229 0.69 -18.09 4.92
N ARG A 230 0.54 -17.64 3.66
CA ARG A 230 0.35 -16.22 3.36
C ARG A 230 -0.90 -15.69 4.04
N ARG A 231 -0.76 -14.54 4.69
CA ARG A 231 -1.86 -13.72 5.21
C ARG A 231 -1.70 -12.30 4.72
N THR A 232 -2.80 -11.65 4.38
CA THR A 232 -2.81 -10.21 4.06
C THR A 232 -3.89 -9.53 4.87
N ARG A 233 -3.66 -8.27 5.24
CA ARG A 233 -4.57 -7.52 6.10
C ARG A 233 -5.16 -6.35 5.33
N CYS A 234 -6.49 -6.21 5.39
CA CYS A 234 -7.23 -5.13 4.75
C CYS A 234 -8.13 -4.47 5.80
N PRO A 235 -8.11 -3.14 5.96
CA PRO A 235 -8.99 -2.46 6.92
C PRO A 235 -10.48 -2.65 6.61
N TYR A 236 -10.83 -2.84 5.33
CA TYR A 236 -12.22 -2.96 4.90
C TYR A 236 -12.76 -4.37 5.06
N LYS A 237 -11.95 -5.40 4.73
CA LYS A 237 -12.42 -6.79 4.62
C LYS A 237 -11.93 -7.69 5.74
N GLY A 238 -10.90 -7.29 6.48
CA GLY A 238 -10.28 -8.11 7.53
C GLY A 238 -9.01 -8.81 7.06
N GLU A 239 -8.67 -9.93 7.69
CA GLU A 239 -7.50 -10.74 7.34
C GLU A 239 -7.86 -11.81 6.30
N ALA A 240 -7.15 -11.80 5.19
CA ALA A 240 -7.31 -12.77 4.12
C ALA A 240 -6.33 -13.94 4.29
N GLU A 241 -6.86 -15.14 4.12
CA GLU A 241 -6.11 -16.39 4.08
C GLU A 241 -6.05 -16.89 2.63
N TYR A 242 -5.03 -17.67 2.29
CA TYR A 242 -4.77 -18.09 0.90
C TYR A 242 -4.67 -19.60 0.74
N TYR A 243 -5.10 -20.09 -0.42
CA TYR A 243 -4.76 -21.39 -0.97
C TYR A 243 -3.97 -21.23 -2.27
N SER A 244 -2.99 -22.12 -2.44
CA SER A 244 -2.31 -22.35 -3.71
C SER A 244 -3.05 -23.43 -4.49
N VAL A 245 -2.99 -23.37 -5.82
CA VAL A 245 -3.58 -24.39 -6.71
C VAL A 245 -2.48 -25.21 -7.35
N GLU A 246 -2.45 -26.50 -7.06
CA GLU A 246 -1.54 -27.47 -7.66
C GLU A 246 -2.29 -28.32 -8.68
N LEU A 247 -1.89 -28.22 -9.94
CA LEU A 247 -2.51 -28.97 -11.03
C LEU A 247 -1.87 -30.35 -11.23
N PRO A 248 -2.65 -31.34 -11.73
CA PRO A 248 -2.07 -32.58 -12.25
C PRO A 248 -1.03 -32.25 -13.34
N GLY A 249 0.22 -32.66 -13.12
CA GLY A 249 1.37 -32.27 -13.95
C GLY A 249 2.38 -31.32 -13.27
N GLY A 250 2.21 -31.03 -11.97
CA GLY A 250 3.21 -30.37 -11.14
C GLY A 250 3.27 -28.85 -11.27
N LYS A 251 2.36 -28.23 -12.04
CA LYS A 251 2.27 -26.77 -12.14
C LYS A 251 1.56 -26.21 -10.92
N VAL A 252 2.26 -25.36 -10.16
CA VAL A 252 1.75 -24.73 -8.95
C VAL A 252 1.45 -23.26 -9.21
N TYR A 253 0.27 -22.84 -8.77
CA TYR A 253 -0.19 -21.46 -8.75
C TYR A 253 -0.26 -20.98 -7.31
N GLU A 254 0.80 -20.29 -6.89
CA GLU A 254 0.92 -19.79 -5.52
C GLU A 254 -0.08 -18.66 -5.22
N ASP A 255 -0.73 -18.77 -4.06
CA ASP A 255 -1.64 -17.78 -3.46
C ASP A 255 -2.69 -17.26 -4.43
N ILE A 256 -3.30 -18.17 -5.20
CA ILE A 256 -4.24 -17.82 -6.26
C ILE A 256 -5.69 -17.82 -5.79
N VAL A 257 -6.00 -18.48 -4.69
CA VAL A 257 -7.32 -18.42 -4.06
C VAL A 257 -7.17 -17.74 -2.72
N TRP A 258 -8.05 -16.81 -2.37
CA TRP A 258 -8.12 -16.25 -1.02
C TRP A 258 -9.53 -16.29 -0.48
N PHE A 259 -9.64 -16.18 0.83
CA PHE A 259 -10.91 -16.10 1.54
C PHE A 259 -10.76 -15.31 2.83
N TYR A 260 -11.87 -14.86 3.38
CA TYR A 260 -11.92 -14.19 4.68
C TYR A 260 -12.65 -15.10 5.65
N ASN A 261 -11.91 -15.69 6.59
CA ASN A 261 -12.49 -16.53 7.62
C ASN A 261 -13.19 -15.68 8.69
N ARG A 262 -12.63 -14.50 8.99
CA ARG A 262 -13.18 -13.54 9.96
C ARG A 262 -13.24 -12.16 9.31
N PRO A 263 -14.17 -11.93 8.36
CA PRO A 263 -14.31 -10.63 7.74
C PRO A 263 -14.85 -9.58 8.71
N THR A 264 -14.75 -8.31 8.33
CA THR A 264 -15.47 -7.23 9.01
C THR A 264 -16.98 -7.42 8.89
N VAL A 265 -17.75 -6.73 9.74
CA VAL A 265 -19.23 -6.76 9.70
C VAL A 265 -19.78 -6.36 8.33
N GLU A 266 -19.19 -5.32 7.71
CA GLU A 266 -19.54 -4.87 6.36
C GLU A 266 -19.34 -5.96 5.29
N CYS A 267 -18.44 -6.92 5.54
CA CYS A 267 -18.11 -8.01 4.64
C CYS A 267 -18.58 -9.38 5.14
N ALA A 268 -19.51 -9.45 6.10
CA ALA A 268 -19.98 -10.71 6.68
C ALA A 268 -20.59 -11.66 5.63
N GLY A 269 -21.18 -11.12 4.56
CA GLY A 269 -21.81 -11.91 3.49
C GLY A 269 -20.85 -12.80 2.70
N ILE A 270 -19.53 -12.57 2.75
CA ILE A 270 -18.51 -13.38 2.06
C ILE A 270 -17.69 -14.25 3.04
N MET A 271 -18.15 -14.41 4.29
CA MET A 271 -17.44 -15.19 5.29
C MET A 271 -17.24 -16.64 4.85
N GLY A 272 -16.00 -17.10 4.84
CA GLY A 272 -15.64 -18.46 4.41
C GLY A 272 -15.78 -18.73 2.91
N GLU A 273 -16.26 -17.77 2.13
CA GLU A 273 -16.31 -17.86 0.68
C GLU A 273 -14.95 -17.56 0.07
N VAL A 274 -14.66 -18.23 -1.04
CA VAL A 274 -13.39 -18.12 -1.74
C VAL A 274 -13.52 -17.23 -2.98
N CYS A 275 -12.48 -16.48 -3.26
CA CYS A 275 -12.32 -15.71 -4.47
C CYS A 275 -11.00 -16.09 -5.14
N CYS A 276 -10.99 -16.15 -6.47
CA CYS A 276 -9.80 -16.46 -7.24
C CYS A 276 -9.10 -15.20 -7.73
N LYS A 277 -7.79 -15.30 -7.93
CA LYS A 277 -6.90 -14.16 -8.07
C LYS A 277 -7.09 -13.34 -9.32
N PHE A 278 -7.95 -12.35 -9.12
CA PHE A 278 -8.03 -11.09 -9.82
C PHE A 278 -7.24 -10.06 -9.00
N ILE A 279 -5.90 -10.03 -9.09
CA ILE A 279 -5.11 -9.08 -8.28
C ILE A 279 -4.47 -7.99 -9.12
N LEU A 280 -4.87 -6.78 -8.75
CA LEU A 280 -4.16 -5.52 -8.84
C LEU A 280 -2.91 -5.59 -7.94
N ILE A 281 -1.72 -5.76 -8.52
CA ILE A 281 -0.45 -5.52 -7.82
C ILE A 281 -0.08 -4.06 -8.07
N PHE A 282 -0.05 -3.24 -7.02
CA PHE A 282 0.68 -1.98 -7.08
C PHE A 282 2.16 -2.32 -6.98
N ILE A 283 2.88 -2.27 -8.10
CA ILE A 283 4.35 -2.33 -8.09
C ILE A 283 4.83 -0.88 -8.10
N TYR A 284 5.37 -0.43 -6.97
CA TYR A 284 6.17 0.79 -6.94
C TYR A 284 7.52 0.49 -7.58
N SER A 285 7.72 0.97 -8.79
CA SER A 285 9.06 0.99 -9.39
C SER A 285 9.79 2.21 -8.83
N PHE A 286 10.57 2.03 -7.77
CA PHE A 286 11.65 2.97 -7.46
C PHE A 286 12.78 2.67 -8.46
N LEU A 287 12.82 3.43 -9.56
CA LEU A 287 13.98 3.43 -10.46
C LEU A 287 15.15 4.07 -9.71
N TRP A 288 16.07 3.22 -9.25
CA TRP A 288 17.35 3.61 -8.66
C TRP A 288 18.31 3.98 -9.80
N PRO A 289 18.88 5.20 -9.84
CA PRO A 289 20.09 5.41 -10.61
C PRO A 289 21.26 4.90 -9.77
N ILE A 290 21.76 3.71 -10.10
CA ILE A 290 23.08 3.28 -9.63
C ILE A 290 24.09 4.16 -10.37
N VAL A 291 24.60 5.19 -9.70
CA VAL A 291 25.76 5.96 -10.16
C VAL A 291 26.99 5.06 -10.02
N PHE A 292 27.34 4.33 -11.07
CA PHE A 292 28.70 3.78 -11.19
C PHE A 292 29.61 4.91 -11.63
N GLY A 293 30.33 5.48 -10.65
CA GLY A 293 31.52 6.29 -10.91
C GLY A 293 32.51 5.49 -11.75
N GLY A 294 33.05 6.14 -12.76
CA GLY A 294 33.84 5.52 -13.81
C GLY A 294 35.12 4.84 -13.32
N LEU A 295 35.44 3.72 -13.95
CA LEU A 295 36.81 3.34 -14.32
C LEU A 295 36.73 2.18 -15.30
N SER A 296 37.19 2.44 -16.52
CA SER A 296 37.35 1.52 -17.63
C SER A 296 38.30 0.38 -17.23
N TYR A 297 37.93 -0.89 -17.41
CA TYR A 297 38.87 -1.95 -17.83
C TYR A 297 38.11 -3.15 -18.41
N SER A 298 38.57 -3.55 -19.60
CA SER A 298 38.22 -4.78 -20.32
C SER A 298 38.86 -5.98 -19.62
N LEU A 299 38.11 -7.08 -19.42
CA LEU A 299 38.62 -8.43 -19.67
C LEU A 299 37.48 -9.47 -19.63
N ALA A 300 37.35 -10.20 -20.72
CA ALA A 300 36.57 -11.42 -20.81
C ALA A 300 37.24 -12.54 -19.99
N MET A 301 36.53 -13.16 -19.04
CA MET A 301 36.61 -14.61 -18.77
C MET A 301 35.66 -15.10 -17.66
N SER A 302 35.17 -16.32 -17.87
CA SER A 302 34.39 -17.20 -16.98
C SER A 302 32.85 -17.07 -16.96
N ALA A 303 32.26 -17.24 -18.15
CA ALA A 303 30.85 -17.56 -18.35
C ALA A 303 30.42 -18.98 -17.88
N SER A 304 31.15 -19.63 -16.96
CA SER A 304 30.97 -21.06 -16.64
C SER A 304 30.61 -21.36 -15.18
N PHE A 305 30.61 -20.37 -14.28
CA PHE A 305 30.31 -20.61 -12.85
C PHE A 305 28.92 -20.12 -12.41
N LEU A 306 28.27 -19.25 -13.19
CA LEU A 306 26.93 -18.71 -12.91
C LEU A 306 25.77 -19.48 -13.59
N SER A 307 26.06 -20.44 -14.47
CA SER A 307 25.02 -21.13 -15.25
C SER A 307 24.31 -22.27 -14.52
N LYS A 308 24.78 -22.66 -13.32
CA LYS A 308 24.26 -23.83 -12.58
C LYS A 308 23.30 -23.52 -11.43
N GLN A 309 23.11 -22.25 -11.07
CA GLN A 309 22.24 -21.86 -9.93
C GLN A 309 21.02 -21.01 -10.29
N TRP A 310 20.80 -20.67 -11.58
CA TRP A 310 19.77 -19.70 -11.99
C TRP A 310 19.06 -20.07 -13.30
N GLN A 311 18.62 -21.32 -13.45
CA GLN A 311 18.00 -21.80 -14.70
C GLN A 311 16.46 -21.72 -14.78
N ASN A 312 15.74 -21.23 -13.76
CA ASN A 312 14.27 -21.24 -13.76
C ASN A 312 13.56 -19.88 -13.64
N LYS A 313 14.14 -18.80 -14.22
CA LYS A 313 13.44 -17.51 -14.39
C LYS A 313 13.81 -16.84 -15.72
N LYS A 314 13.40 -17.43 -16.85
CA LYS A 314 13.56 -16.80 -18.17
C LYS A 314 12.65 -15.58 -18.39
N ASP A 315 11.56 -15.45 -17.64
CA ASP A 315 10.63 -14.33 -17.79
C ASP A 315 11.12 -13.03 -17.13
N TRP A 316 12.04 -13.10 -16.16
CA TRP A 316 12.50 -11.92 -15.42
C TRP A 316 13.65 -11.17 -16.12
N ILE A 317 14.48 -11.85 -16.91
CA ILE A 317 15.67 -11.27 -17.54
C ILE A 317 15.31 -10.40 -18.75
N PHE A 318 14.19 -10.68 -19.44
CA PHE A 318 13.65 -9.79 -20.47
C PHE A 318 13.00 -8.52 -19.90
N GLN A 319 12.49 -8.58 -18.66
CA GLN A 319 11.78 -7.49 -17.98
C GLN A 319 12.71 -6.33 -17.60
N LEU A 320 13.94 -6.61 -17.16
CA LEU A 320 14.91 -5.57 -16.78
C LEU A 320 15.55 -4.88 -18.00
N LYS A 321 15.71 -5.58 -19.13
CA LYS A 321 16.29 -5.00 -20.35
C LYS A 321 15.39 -3.94 -21.01
N TRP A 322 14.06 -4.08 -20.89
CA TRP A 322 13.11 -3.15 -21.51
C TRP A 322 12.85 -1.90 -20.67
N ILE A 323 12.85 -2.02 -19.34
CA ILE A 323 12.79 -0.86 -18.43
C ILE A 323 13.98 0.08 -18.69
N TRP A 324 15.16 -0.48 -18.97
CA TRP A 324 16.36 0.32 -19.28
C TRP A 324 16.26 1.06 -20.62
N MET A 325 15.58 0.48 -21.62
CA MET A 325 15.50 1.02 -22.98
C MET A 325 14.49 2.18 -23.12
N LEU A 326 13.42 2.19 -22.29
CA LEU A 326 12.43 3.29 -22.28
C LEU A 326 12.87 4.51 -21.47
N THR A 327 13.90 4.40 -20.61
CA THR A 327 14.49 5.53 -19.87
C THR A 327 15.44 6.41 -20.69
N LEU A 328 15.70 6.09 -21.97
CA LEU A 328 16.60 6.87 -22.84
C LEU A 328 15.89 7.93 -23.72
N GLU A 329 14.56 7.90 -23.80
CA GLU A 329 13.78 8.92 -24.49
C GLU A 329 12.94 9.67 -23.45
N GLY A 330 13.37 10.89 -23.13
CA GLY A 330 13.00 11.63 -21.93
C GLY A 330 11.50 11.89 -21.76
N ASP A 331 10.95 11.43 -20.64
CA ASP A 331 10.12 12.23 -19.73
C ASP A 331 9.91 11.42 -18.43
N LEU A 332 10.51 11.89 -17.33
CA LEU A 332 10.40 11.27 -16.02
C LEU A 332 9.14 11.80 -15.30
N SER A 333 7.98 11.27 -15.67
CA SER A 333 6.77 11.36 -14.83
C SER A 333 6.59 10.04 -14.06
N PRO A 334 6.18 10.07 -12.77
CA PRO A 334 5.91 8.86 -12.01
C PRO A 334 4.59 8.25 -12.52
N LEU A 335 4.66 7.44 -13.57
CA LEU A 335 3.55 6.62 -14.02
C LEU A 335 3.26 5.57 -12.95
N LEU A 336 2.17 5.77 -12.21
CA LEU A 336 1.54 4.75 -11.37
C LEU A 336 1.19 3.56 -12.26
N THR A 337 2.08 2.57 -12.32
CA THR A 337 1.85 1.38 -13.13
C THR A 337 1.00 0.41 -12.33
N LEU A 338 -0.30 0.36 -12.61
CA LEU A 338 -1.19 -0.67 -12.11
C LEU A 338 -0.87 -1.99 -12.82
N VAL A 339 -0.30 -2.95 -12.10
CA VAL A 339 0.03 -4.27 -12.64
C VAL A 339 -1.06 -5.24 -12.23
N PHE A 340 -2.10 -5.43 -13.04
CA PHE A 340 -2.97 -6.58 -12.84
C PHE A 340 -2.22 -7.84 -13.33
N ASN A 341 -2.07 -8.82 -12.43
CA ASN A 341 -1.55 -10.12 -12.79
C ASN A 341 -2.69 -11.12 -12.65
N GLU A 342 -3.39 -11.33 -13.76
CA GLU A 342 -4.45 -12.31 -13.84
C GLU A 342 -3.85 -13.68 -14.12
N LYS A 343 -3.96 -14.55 -13.10
CA LYS A 343 -3.56 -15.95 -13.21
C LYS A 343 -4.74 -16.87 -13.57
N VAL A 344 -5.96 -16.32 -13.64
CA VAL A 344 -7.21 -17.04 -13.89
C VAL A 344 -8.02 -16.40 -15.02
N ASP A 345 -8.73 -17.22 -15.78
CA ASP A 345 -9.80 -16.77 -16.69
C ASP A 345 -11.16 -17.02 -16.00
N ILE A 346 -12.09 -16.07 -16.09
CA ILE A 346 -13.43 -16.18 -15.49
C ILE A 346 -14.49 -16.17 -16.59
N GLU A 347 -15.42 -17.11 -16.53
CA GLU A 347 -16.63 -17.16 -17.35
C GLU A 347 -17.83 -16.80 -16.48
N LEU A 348 -18.62 -15.83 -16.91
CA LEU A 348 -19.87 -15.39 -16.29
C LEU A 348 -20.99 -15.47 -17.34
N ASP A 349 -22.07 -16.19 -17.05
CA ASP A 349 -23.17 -16.46 -18.00
C ASP A 349 -22.71 -17.08 -19.34
N GLY A 350 -21.69 -17.95 -19.30
CA GLY A 350 -21.14 -18.54 -20.53
C GLY A 350 -20.26 -17.59 -21.35
N LYS A 351 -20.08 -16.34 -20.91
CA LYS A 351 -19.19 -15.36 -21.56
C LYS A 351 -17.91 -15.21 -20.76
N MET A 352 -16.76 -15.27 -21.44
CA MET A 352 -15.48 -14.96 -20.81
C MET A 352 -15.44 -13.47 -20.48
N LEU A 353 -15.12 -13.16 -19.23
CA LEU A 353 -14.85 -11.80 -18.83
C LEU A 353 -13.55 -11.35 -19.50
N GLU A 354 -13.56 -10.10 -19.99
CA GLU A 354 -12.35 -9.51 -20.53
C GLU A 354 -11.33 -9.33 -19.40
N ARG A 355 -10.08 -9.63 -19.73
CA ARG A 355 -8.97 -9.28 -18.86
C ARG A 355 -8.89 -7.75 -18.82
N PRO A 356 -8.90 -7.10 -17.64
CA PRO A 356 -8.71 -5.67 -17.53
C PRO A 356 -7.39 -5.30 -18.20
N ASP A 357 -7.42 -4.21 -18.96
CA ASP A 357 -6.24 -3.76 -19.67
C ASP A 357 -5.17 -3.38 -18.64
N THR A 358 -4.01 -4.00 -18.80
CA THR A 358 -2.84 -3.70 -17.98
C THR A 358 -1.79 -3.14 -18.90
N HIS A 359 -0.89 -2.31 -18.38
CA HIS A 359 0.30 -1.91 -19.15
C HIS A 359 1.16 -3.11 -19.63
N PHE A 360 0.84 -4.34 -19.21
CA PHE A 360 1.49 -5.59 -19.60
C PHE A 360 0.60 -6.50 -20.49
N GLY A 361 -0.65 -6.12 -20.77
CA GLY A 361 -1.67 -6.96 -21.41
C GLY A 361 -1.67 -6.95 -22.95
N ARG A 362 -1.03 -5.96 -23.58
CA ARG A 362 -0.90 -5.91 -25.06
C ARG A 362 0.43 -6.49 -25.53
N PHE A 363 0.45 -7.81 -25.65
CA PHE A 363 1.17 -8.45 -26.76
C PHE A 363 0.19 -9.36 -27.51
N LYS A 364 -0.76 -8.73 -28.22
CA LYS A 364 -1.32 -9.34 -29.44
C LYS A 364 -0.54 -8.76 -30.61
N LEU A 365 0.29 -9.58 -31.25
CA LEU A 365 0.84 -9.26 -32.55
C LEU A 365 -0.32 -8.97 -33.51
N GLY A 366 -0.36 -7.74 -34.02
CA GLY A 366 -1.05 -7.40 -35.25
C GLY A 366 -2.56 -7.18 -35.13
N THR A 367 -2.98 -6.01 -34.62
CA THR A 367 -4.15 -5.27 -35.15
C THR A 367 -4.05 -3.82 -34.72
N LYS A 368 -4.01 -2.89 -35.69
CA LYS A 368 -4.05 -1.43 -35.44
C LYS A 368 -5.42 -1.05 -34.86
N PRO A 369 -5.49 -0.17 -33.85
CA PRO A 369 -6.78 0.35 -33.38
C PRO A 369 -7.36 1.36 -34.38
N SER A 370 -8.62 1.18 -34.74
CA SER A 370 -9.46 2.20 -35.38
C SER A 370 -9.96 3.18 -34.33
N ALA A 371 -9.83 4.48 -34.61
CA ALA A 371 -10.33 5.56 -33.78
C ALA A 371 -11.86 5.68 -33.85
N VAL A 372 -12.52 5.78 -32.69
CA VAL A 372 -13.59 6.74 -32.37
C VAL A 372 -13.52 7.03 -30.88
#